data_AF-A0A1H1LCV8-F1
#
_entry.id   AF-A0A1H1LCV8-F1
#
_cell.length_a   1.000
_cell.length_b   1.000
_cell.length_c   1.000
_cell.angle_alpha   90.00
_cell.angle_beta   90.00
_cell.angle_gamma   90.00
#
_symmetry.space_group_name_H-M   'P 1'
#
loop_
_entity.id
_entity.type
_entity.pdbx_description
1 polymer ?
#
loop_
_entity_poly.entity_id
_entity_poly.type
_entity_poly.pdbx_seq_one_letter_code
_entity_poly.pdbx_strand_id
1 'polypeptide(L)' 'MAEAKKYAHRVTATMIVAKVPGAQGGEVYLRQGRVLPASVTADEVKRLSTLGLIEKFEIDTADGESADSSSK' A
#
# COMPACT_ATOMS: atom_id res chain seq x y z
N MET A 1 18.87 -11.46 19.09
CA MET A 1 18.65 -11.62 17.64
C MET A 1 18.02 -10.33 17.16
N ALA A 2 18.58 -9.68 16.14
CA ALA A 2 18.04 -8.41 15.64
C ALA A 2 16.73 -8.66 14.89
N GLU A 3 15.65 -8.04 15.35
CA GLU A 3 14.35 -8.09 14.70
C GLU A 3 14.45 -7.40 13.33
N ALA A 4 14.14 -8.13 12.25
CA ALA A 4 14.19 -7.58 10.91
C ALA A 4 13.06 -6.56 10.76
N LYS A 5 13.40 -5.27 10.80
CA LYS A 5 12.48 -4.16 10.57
C LYS A 5 11.72 -4.37 9.26
N LYS A 6 10.40 -4.51 9.33
CA LYS A 6 9.54 -4.55 8.15
C LYS A 6 9.16 -3.13 7.77
N TYR A 7 9.15 -2.85 6.48
CA TYR A 7 8.72 -1.57 5.95
C TYR A 7 7.53 -1.78 5.02
N ALA A 8 6.61 -0.81 5.02
CA ALA A 8 5.57 -0.73 4.02
C ALA A 8 5.41 0.71 3.51
N HIS A 9 4.49 0.86 2.56
CA HIS A 9 4.17 2.13 1.96
C HIS A 9 2.72 2.51 2.24
N ARG A 10 2.50 3.72 2.74
CA ARG A 10 1.18 4.27 3.04
C ARG A 10 0.82 5.38 2.08
N VAL A 11 -0.45 5.46 1.70
CA VAL A 11 -0.99 6.54 0.87
C VAL A 11 -1.08 7.84 1.66
N THR A 12 -0.46 8.90 1.17
CA THR A 12 -0.50 10.25 1.78
C THR A 12 -1.46 11.19 1.06
N ALA A 13 -1.72 10.97 -0.23
CA ALA A 13 -2.69 11.73 -1.01
C ALA A 13 -4.14 11.31 -0.68
N THR A 14 -5.11 12.20 -0.91
CA THR A 14 -6.54 11.96 -0.61
C THR A 14 -7.06 10.66 -1.24
N MET A 15 -6.71 10.43 -2.51
CA MET A 15 -7.02 9.21 -3.25
C MET A 15 -5.99 9.00 -4.36
N ILE A 16 -5.60 7.75 -4.59
CA ILE A 16 -4.67 7.36 -5.64
C ILE A 16 -5.21 6.18 -6.42
N VAL A 17 -4.67 6.01 -7.62
CA VAL A 17 -4.81 4.79 -8.42
C VAL A 17 -3.45 4.10 -8.47
N ALA A 18 -3.39 2.86 -8.03
CA ALA A 18 -2.20 2.03 -8.05
C ALA A 18 -2.38 0.87 -9.03
N LYS A 19 -1.38 0.65 -9.90
CA LYS A 19 -1.36 -0.51 -10.81
C LYS A 19 -1.05 -1.78 -10.04
N VAL A 20 -1.92 -2.77 -10.15
CA VAL A 20 -1.81 -4.05 -9.44
C VAL A 20 -2.06 -5.20 -10.42
N PRO A 21 -1.04 -6.03 -10.72
CA PRO A 21 -1.21 -7.23 -11.50
C PRO A 21 -2.27 -8.15 -10.88
N GLY A 22 -3.25 -8.58 -11.68
CA GLY A 22 -4.33 -9.46 -11.23
C GLY A 22 -5.53 -8.74 -10.58
N ALA A 23 -5.48 -7.42 -10.40
CA ALA A 23 -6.68 -6.66 -10.04
C ALA A 23 -7.67 -6.59 -11.21
N GLN A 24 -8.97 -6.54 -10.92
CA GLN A 24 -10.00 -6.32 -11.92
C GLN A 24 -9.79 -4.94 -12.56
N GLY A 25 -9.46 -4.91 -13.87
CA GLY A 25 -9.09 -3.68 -14.57
C GLY A 25 -7.61 -3.29 -14.47
N GLY A 26 -6.77 -4.07 -13.78
CA GLY A 26 -5.33 -3.85 -13.67
C GLY A 26 -4.90 -2.76 -12.67
N GLU A 27 -5.86 -2.18 -11.95
CA GLU A 27 -5.65 -1.09 -11.00
C GLU A 27 -6.57 -1.19 -9.79
N VAL A 28 -6.16 -0.54 -8.70
CA VAL A 28 -6.95 -0.40 -7.47
C VAL A 28 -6.97 1.04 -7.00
N TYR A 29 -8.09 1.45 -6.43
CA TYR A 29 -8.29 2.79 -5.86
C TYR A 29 -8.02 2.73 -4.36
N LEU A 30 -7.10 3.56 -3.88
CA LEU A 30 -6.71 3.61 -2.47
C LEU A 30 -6.91 5.01 -1.93
N ARG A 31 -7.57 5.12 -0.78
CA ARG A 31 -7.71 6.37 -0.04
C ARG A 31 -6.50 6.64 0.84
N GLN A 32 -6.34 7.89 1.24
CA GLN A 32 -5.36 8.32 2.23
C GLN A 32 -5.34 7.40 3.46
N GLY A 33 -4.14 7.13 3.97
CA GLY A 33 -3.93 6.29 5.14
C GLY A 33 -3.90 4.78 4.87
N ARG A 34 -4.34 4.32 3.69
CA ARG A 34 -4.27 2.90 3.34
C ARG A 34 -2.84 2.47 3.03
N VAL A 35 -2.51 1.22 3.33
CA VAL A 35 -1.23 0.59 2.98
C VAL A 35 -1.32 0.02 1.57
N LEU A 36 -0.26 0.19 0.79
CA LEU A 36 -0.17 -0.40 -0.54
C LEU A 36 -0.17 -1.94 -0.44
N PRO A 37 -0.96 -2.65 -1.24
CA PRO A 37 -0.90 -4.10 -1.32
C PRO A 37 0.49 -4.60 -1.70
N ALA A 38 0.89 -5.76 -1.16
CA ALA A 38 2.17 -6.38 -1.49
C ALA A 38 2.29 -6.79 -2.97
N SER A 39 1.17 -6.89 -3.68
CA SER A 39 1.10 -7.17 -5.13
C SER A 39 1.43 -5.96 -6.00
N VAL A 40 1.53 -4.75 -5.44
CA VAL A 40 1.99 -3.56 -6.17
C VAL A 40 3.46 -3.75 -6.53
N THR A 41 3.80 -3.54 -7.80
CA THR A 41 5.17 -3.75 -8.29
C THR A 41 6.13 -2.67 -7.78
N ALA A 42 7.43 -2.99 -7.71
CA ALA A 42 8.45 -2.02 -7.28
C ALA A 42 8.50 -0.78 -8.17
N ASP A 43 8.28 -0.92 -9.48
CA ASP A 43 8.21 0.20 -10.42
C ASP A 43 7.05 1.13 -10.12
N GLU A 44 5.89 0.56 -9.75
CA GLU A 44 4.72 1.34 -9.38
C GLU A 44 4.92 2.06 -8.05
N VAL A 45 5.51 1.39 -7.05
CA VAL A 45 5.91 2.03 -5.79
C VAL A 45 6.86 3.21 -6.06
N LYS A 46 7.87 3.02 -6.92
CA LYS A 46 8.81 4.09 -7.29
C LYS A 46 8.09 5.26 -7.96
N ARG A 47 7.16 4.99 -8.88
CA ARG A 47 6.34 6.01 -9.56
C ARG A 47 5.53 6.82 -8.54
N LEU A 48 4.78 6.13 -7.69
CA LEU A 48 3.92 6.76 -6.68
C LEU A 48 4.73 7.57 -5.65
N SER A 49 5.90 7.06 -5.24
CA SER A 49 6.79 7.76 -4.32
C SER A 49 7.42 9.00 -4.96
N THR A 50 7.83 8.92 -6.23
CA THR A 50 8.37 10.07 -6.98
C THR A 50 7.33 11.20 -7.11
N LEU A 51 6.06 10.84 -7.22
CA LEU A 51 4.93 11.78 -7.26
C LEU A 51 4.51 12.30 -5.88
N GLY A 52 5.13 11.83 -4.78
CA GLY A 52 4.77 12.23 -3.42
C GLY A 52 3.41 11.71 -2.94
N LEU A 53 2.87 10.67 -3.58
CA LEU A 53 1.53 10.13 -3.30
C LEU A 53 1.52 9.09 -2.16
N ILE A 54 2.70 8.56 -1.84
CA ILE A 54 2.92 7.57 -0.79
C ILE A 54 4.18 7.91 0.00
N GLU A 55 4.27 7.38 1.23
CA GLU A 55 5.46 7.44 2.08
C GLU A 55 5.86 6.04 2.57
N LYS A 56 7.15 5.84 2.84
CA LYS A 56 7.67 4.60 3.44
C LYS A 56 7.65 4.74 4.96
N PHE A 57 7.16 3.72 5.67
CA PHE A 57 7.12 3.69 7.13
C PHE A 57 7.55 2.32 7.69
N GLU A 58 8.03 2.30 8.93
CA GLU A 58 8.38 1.09 9.68
C GLU A 58 7.09 0.48 10.27
N ILE A 59 6.91 -0.84 10.11
CA ILE A 59 5.84 -1.59 10.76
C ILE A 59 6.48 -2.47 11.84
N ASP A 60 6.11 -2.24 13.10
CA ASP A 60 6.30 -3.21 14.16
C ASP A 60 5.37 -4.39 13.90
N THR A 61 5.90 -5.62 13.91
CA THR A 61 5.08 -6.81 13.62
C THR A 61 4.21 -7.14 14.84
N ALA A 62 3.22 -6.31 15.11
CA ALA A 62 2.14 -6.54 16.06
C ALA A 62 0.87 -5.92 15.46
N ASP A 63 0.04 -6.77 14.86
CA ASP A 63 -1.34 -6.50 14.44
C ASP A 63 -1.56 -5.73 13.11
N GLY A 64 -2.54 -6.16 12.32
CA GLY A 64 -2.91 -5.48 11.07
C GLY A 64 -3.58 -6.31 9.97
N GLU A 65 -4.09 -7.51 10.29
CA GLU A 65 -5.20 -8.08 9.53
C GLU A 65 -6.45 -7.23 9.81
N SER A 66 -6.85 -6.34 8.89
CA SER A 66 -8.23 -5.82 8.74
C SER A 66 -8.34 -4.73 7.67
N ALA A 67 -8.99 -5.09 6.56
CA ALA A 67 -9.76 -4.18 5.70
C ALA A 67 -10.61 -5.05 4.75
N ASP A 68 -11.62 -5.72 5.32
CA ASP A 68 -13.02 -5.27 5.31
C ASP A 68 -13.80 -5.95 4.17
N SER A 69 -14.31 -7.12 4.52
CA SER A 69 -15.50 -7.72 3.94
C SER A 69 -16.70 -6.81 4.24
N SER A 70 -17.18 -6.07 3.25
CA SER A 70 -18.49 -5.42 3.33
C SER A 70 -19.47 -6.16 2.42
N SER A 71 -20.14 -7.14 3.02
CA SER A 71 -21.39 -7.72 2.55
C SER A 71 -22.53 -6.74 2.80
N LYS A 72 -23.36 -6.48 1.78
CA LYS A 72 -24.79 -6.22 1.98
C LYS A 72 -25.57 -6.61 0.74
#